data_AF-A0A8H3F1X2-F1
#
_entry.id   AF-A0A8H3F1X2-F1
#
_cell.length_a   1.000
_cell.length_b   1.000
_cell.length_c   1.000
_cell.angle_alpha   90.00
_cell.angle_beta   90.00
_cell.angle_gamma   90.00
#
_symmetry.space_group_name_H-M   'P 1'
#
loop_
_entity.id
_entity.type
_entity.pdbx_description
1 polymer ?
#
loop_
_entity_poly.entity_id
_entity_poly.type
_entity_poly.pdbx_seq_one_letter_code
_entity_poly.pdbx_strand_id
1 'polypeptide(L)'
;MSHRYPAIPLDGSSGLGSQFESEVKKHHGNNPNFQYKDKDGAPIGPFAMLSYTPELFGPMMAHGDAILNQSGLSLLSRELAILAVLAVYEIPFVLYAHTRIALKAGLSDAQIALAIKGETPEGLEEGDRVVYVTALGLAKGSGPLDEEVWRTAEATLGKVGTARVAQVVGLYLYVGTFMRLGDVPAPTEGT
;
A
#
# COMPACT_ATOMS: atom_id res chain seq x y z
N MET A 1 3.35 -17.92 3.85
CA MET A 1 2.11 -17.76 4.62
C MET A 1 2.46 -17.34 6.03
N SER A 2 1.64 -16.51 6.67
CA SER A 2 1.83 -16.18 8.09
C SER A 2 1.66 -17.43 8.95
N HIS A 3 2.55 -17.62 9.92
CA HIS A 3 2.39 -18.67 10.94
C HIS A 3 1.44 -18.26 12.07
N ARG A 4 1.22 -16.96 12.26
CA ARG A 4 0.40 -16.39 13.34
C ARG A 4 -1.09 -16.34 12.99
N TYR A 5 -1.39 -16.12 11.72
CA TYR A 5 -2.72 -16.04 11.14
C TYR A 5 -2.78 -16.92 9.89
N PRO A 6 -2.96 -18.24 10.05
CA PRO A 6 -3.10 -19.16 8.94
C PRO A 6 -4.23 -18.74 7.99
N ALA A 7 -4.01 -18.82 6.68
CA ALA A 7 -5.07 -18.45 5.74
C ALA A 7 -6.28 -19.37 5.91
N ILE A 8 -7.46 -18.76 5.96
CA ILE A 8 -8.73 -19.48 5.97
C ILE A 8 -9.11 -19.72 4.51
N PRO A 9 -9.25 -20.98 4.06
CA PRO A 9 -9.73 -21.27 2.72
C PRO A 9 -11.11 -20.62 2.51
N LEU A 10 -11.21 -19.73 1.54
CA LEU A 10 -12.46 -19.10 1.19
C LEU A 10 -13.10 -19.89 0.05
N ASP A 11 -14.17 -20.62 0.36
CA ASP A 11 -15.03 -21.17 -0.70
C ASP A 11 -15.67 -20.00 -1.47
N GLY A 12 -15.49 -19.96 -2.78
CA GLY A 12 -16.10 -18.95 -3.65
C GLY A 12 -17.64 -18.93 -3.61
N SER A 13 -18.28 -19.98 -3.07
CA SER A 13 -19.72 -20.03 -2.82
C SER A 13 -20.13 -19.41 -1.48
N SER A 14 -19.18 -19.19 -0.56
CA SER A 14 -19.42 -18.50 0.70
C SER A 14 -19.59 -16.98 0.49
N GLY A 15 -20.30 -16.32 1.42
CA GLY A 15 -20.50 -14.86 1.36
C GLY A 15 -19.19 -14.08 1.31
N LEU A 16 -18.20 -14.46 2.13
CA LEU A 16 -16.89 -13.82 2.13
C LEU A 16 -16.05 -14.20 0.90
N GLY A 17 -16.08 -15.46 0.46
CA GLY A 17 -15.30 -15.89 -0.71
C GLY A 17 -15.76 -15.23 -2.01
N SER A 18 -17.07 -15.18 -2.24
CA SER A 18 -17.64 -14.46 -3.39
C SER A 18 -17.32 -12.95 -3.36
N GLN A 19 -17.38 -12.33 -2.17
CA GLN A 19 -16.98 -10.94 -1.98
C GLN A 19 -15.48 -10.76 -2.28
N PHE A 20 -14.61 -11.62 -1.77
CA PHE A 20 -13.18 -11.57 -2.03
C PHE A 20 -12.85 -11.63 -3.54
N GLU A 21 -13.41 -12.59 -4.28
CA GLU A 21 -13.19 -12.66 -5.74
C GLU A 21 -13.70 -11.39 -6.45
N SER A 22 -14.89 -10.92 -6.07
CA SER A 22 -15.50 -9.73 -6.64
C SER A 22 -14.64 -8.50 -6.42
N GLU A 23 -14.18 -8.29 -5.18
CA GLU A 23 -13.35 -7.14 -4.83
C GLU A 23 -11.96 -7.23 -5.48
N VAL A 24 -11.29 -8.39 -5.48
CA VAL A 24 -9.99 -8.50 -6.15
C VAL A 24 -10.13 -8.19 -7.65
N LYS A 25 -11.13 -8.76 -8.31
CA LYS A 25 -11.39 -8.51 -9.74
C LYS A 25 -11.73 -7.04 -10.02
N LYS A 26 -12.54 -6.41 -9.17
CA LYS A 26 -12.91 -5.00 -9.28
C LYS A 26 -11.68 -4.09 -9.22
N HIS A 27 -10.74 -4.36 -8.31
CA HIS A 27 -9.61 -3.46 -8.04
C HIS A 27 -8.36 -3.74 -8.86
N HIS A 28 -8.12 -5.01 -9.24
CA HIS A 28 -6.87 -5.42 -9.88
C HIS A 28 -7.10 -6.01 -11.27
N GLY A 29 -8.35 -6.03 -11.75
CA GLY A 29 -8.73 -6.62 -13.02
C GLY A 29 -8.73 -8.16 -12.99
N ASN A 30 -8.92 -8.78 -14.16
CA ASN A 30 -8.98 -10.23 -14.26
C ASN A 30 -7.63 -10.93 -14.06
N ASN A 31 -6.53 -10.22 -14.29
CA ASN A 31 -5.16 -10.74 -14.16
C ASN A 31 -4.30 -9.81 -13.29
N PRO A 32 -4.47 -9.84 -11.95
CA PRO A 32 -3.62 -9.09 -11.04
C PRO A 32 -2.15 -9.41 -11.26
N ASN A 33 -1.27 -8.41 -11.21
CA ASN A 33 0.16 -8.56 -11.46
C ASN A 33 0.98 -8.97 -10.22
N PHE A 34 0.30 -9.51 -9.22
CA PHE A 34 0.87 -9.94 -7.95
C PHE A 34 0.10 -11.17 -7.46
N GLN A 35 0.78 -12.00 -6.67
CA GLN A 35 0.15 -13.18 -6.09
C GLN A 35 -0.72 -12.78 -4.89
N TYR A 36 -1.99 -13.17 -4.91
CA TYR A 36 -2.98 -12.89 -3.85
C TYR A 36 -3.68 -14.13 -3.30
N LYS A 37 -3.33 -15.32 -3.84
CA LYS A 37 -3.69 -16.64 -3.32
C LYS A 37 -2.48 -17.55 -3.22
N ASP A 38 -2.51 -18.51 -2.31
CA ASP A 38 -1.52 -19.60 -2.25
C ASP A 38 -1.84 -20.71 -3.27
N LYS A 39 -1.05 -21.80 -3.22
CA LYS A 39 -1.21 -22.97 -4.11
C LYS A 39 -2.53 -23.73 -3.92
N ASP A 40 -3.18 -23.57 -2.77
CA ASP A 40 -4.44 -24.24 -2.41
C ASP A 40 -5.65 -23.31 -2.63
N GLY A 41 -5.41 -22.09 -3.13
CA GLY A 41 -6.43 -21.09 -3.44
C GLY A 41 -6.84 -20.20 -2.25
N ALA A 42 -6.20 -20.36 -1.09
CA ALA A 42 -6.49 -19.53 0.08
C ALA A 42 -5.91 -18.11 -0.11
N PRO A 43 -6.60 -17.05 0.35
CA PRO A 43 -6.10 -15.69 0.25
C PRO A 43 -4.76 -15.54 0.99
N ILE A 44 -3.86 -14.72 0.44
CA ILE A 44 -2.60 -14.34 1.11
C ILE A 44 -2.49 -12.83 1.29
N GLY A 45 -1.46 -12.39 2.02
CA GLY A 45 -1.22 -10.97 2.21
C GLY A 45 -2.30 -10.31 3.09
N PRO A 46 -2.72 -9.08 2.79
CA PRO A 46 -3.73 -8.38 3.59
C PRO A 46 -5.11 -9.07 3.54
N PHE A 47 -5.43 -9.78 2.47
CA PHE A 47 -6.71 -10.48 2.32
C PHE A 47 -6.86 -11.64 3.31
N ALA A 48 -5.77 -12.35 3.60
CA ALA A 48 -5.75 -13.39 4.63
C ALA A 48 -6.08 -12.80 6.01
N MET A 49 -5.47 -11.66 6.35
CA MET A 49 -5.71 -10.98 7.62
C MET A 49 -7.14 -10.48 7.75
N LEU A 50 -7.69 -9.86 6.69
CA LEU A 50 -9.07 -9.36 6.69
C LEU A 50 -10.12 -10.48 6.78
N SER A 51 -9.76 -11.71 6.41
CA SER A 51 -10.66 -12.86 6.53
C SER A 51 -11.01 -13.21 7.99
N TYR A 52 -10.23 -12.73 8.95
CA TYR A 52 -10.52 -12.87 10.39
C TYR A 52 -11.55 -11.87 10.92
N THR A 53 -11.87 -10.82 10.15
CA THR A 53 -12.88 -9.80 10.46
C THR A 53 -13.79 -9.61 9.23
N PRO A 54 -14.59 -10.62 8.86
CA PRO A 54 -15.36 -10.65 7.62
C PRO A 54 -16.27 -9.42 7.42
N GLU A 55 -16.82 -8.89 8.51
CA GLU A 55 -17.67 -7.71 8.52
C GLU A 55 -16.95 -6.41 8.09
N LEU A 56 -15.62 -6.37 8.21
CA LEU A 56 -14.79 -5.23 7.81
C LEU A 56 -14.16 -5.41 6.42
N PHE A 57 -14.24 -6.61 5.82
CA PHE A 57 -13.60 -6.89 4.54
C PHE A 57 -14.08 -5.93 3.43
N GLY A 58 -15.38 -5.92 3.15
CA GLY A 58 -15.97 -5.04 2.13
C GLY A 58 -15.72 -3.54 2.37
N PRO A 59 -16.02 -3.01 3.57
CA PRO A 59 -15.74 -1.62 3.91
C PRO A 59 -14.27 -1.23 3.71
N MET A 60 -13.33 -2.09 4.11
CA MET A 60 -11.91 -1.84 3.93
C MET A 60 -11.51 -1.84 2.45
N MET A 61 -12.02 -2.78 1.65
CA MET A 61 -11.78 -2.80 0.20
C MET A 61 -12.28 -1.52 -0.47
N ALA A 62 -13.51 -1.08 -0.15
CA ALA A 62 -14.07 0.15 -0.67
C ALA A 62 -13.32 1.41 -0.21
N HIS A 63 -12.80 1.43 1.02
CA HIS A 63 -12.00 2.54 1.53
C HIS A 63 -10.65 2.62 0.81
N GLY A 64 -9.96 1.49 0.63
CA GLY A 64 -8.73 1.39 -0.15
C GLY A 64 -8.95 1.85 -1.60
N ASP A 65 -10.04 1.43 -2.25
CA ASP A 65 -10.44 1.87 -3.59
C ASP A 65 -10.54 3.39 -3.69
N ALA A 66 -11.29 4.00 -2.77
CA ALA A 66 -11.55 5.43 -2.76
C ALA A 66 -10.24 6.23 -2.60
N ILE A 67 -9.30 5.75 -1.79
CA ILE A 67 -8.00 6.40 -1.58
C ILE A 67 -7.07 6.14 -2.76
N LEU A 68 -6.96 4.91 -3.27
CA LEU A 68 -6.00 4.58 -4.32
C LEU A 68 -6.46 5.13 -5.68
N ASN A 69 -7.76 5.27 -5.93
CA ASN A 69 -8.31 5.81 -7.18
C ASN A 69 -8.75 7.28 -7.07
N GLN A 70 -8.36 7.97 -5.98
CA GLN A 70 -8.65 9.39 -5.84
C GLN A 70 -7.99 10.21 -6.96
N SER A 71 -8.70 11.24 -7.45
CA SER A 71 -8.15 12.17 -8.43
C SER A 71 -7.06 13.06 -7.82
N GLY A 72 -6.13 13.54 -8.65
CA GLY A 72 -5.13 14.53 -8.25
C GLY A 72 -3.90 13.99 -7.52
N LEU A 73 -3.73 12.68 -7.43
CA LEU A 73 -2.41 12.04 -7.27
C LEU A 73 -2.18 11.12 -8.47
N SER A 74 -1.02 11.25 -9.10
CA SER A 74 -0.65 10.32 -10.17
C SER A 74 -0.38 8.93 -9.59
N LEU A 75 -0.33 7.91 -10.45
CA LEU A 75 0.10 6.57 -10.04
C LEU A 75 1.50 6.63 -9.40
N LEU A 76 2.45 7.34 -10.01
CA LEU A 76 3.82 7.48 -9.51
C LEU A 76 3.85 8.16 -8.13
N SER A 77 3.16 9.29 -7.97
CA SER A 77 3.09 10.03 -6.70
C SER A 77 2.52 9.16 -5.58
N ARG A 78 1.48 8.38 -5.89
CA ARG A 78 0.88 7.45 -4.94
C ARG A 78 1.86 6.37 -4.52
N GLU A 79 2.55 5.73 -5.47
CA GLU A 79 3.54 4.70 -5.15
C GLU A 79 4.71 5.25 -4.33
N LEU A 80 5.16 6.49 -4.57
CA LEU A 80 6.14 7.15 -3.71
C LEU A 80 5.67 7.30 -2.27
N ALA A 81 4.42 7.70 -2.04
CA ALA A 81 3.87 7.80 -0.69
C ALA A 81 3.83 6.43 0.02
N ILE A 82 3.57 5.36 -0.73
CA ILE A 82 3.55 3.98 -0.21
C ILE A 82 4.97 3.52 0.14
N LEU A 83 5.93 3.72 -0.77
CA LEU A 83 7.34 3.42 -0.55
C LEU A 83 7.91 4.17 0.66
N ALA A 84 7.46 5.40 0.90
CA ALA A 84 7.84 6.17 2.10
C ALA A 84 7.36 5.53 3.40
N VAL A 85 6.16 4.90 3.42
CA VAL A 85 5.71 4.11 4.57
C VAL A 85 6.57 2.85 4.72
N LEU A 86 6.88 2.18 3.61
CA LEU A 86 7.71 0.98 3.59
C LEU A 86 9.17 1.24 3.99
N ALA A 87 9.64 2.48 3.91
CA ALA A 87 10.94 2.90 4.42
C ALA A 87 11.02 2.92 5.95
N VAL A 88 9.87 2.97 6.63
CA VAL A 88 9.78 3.04 8.10
C VAL A 88 9.33 1.71 8.68
N TYR A 89 8.45 0.99 7.98
CA TYR A 89 7.84 -0.24 8.46
C TYR A 89 8.16 -1.42 7.54
N GLU A 90 8.69 -2.49 8.12
CA GLU A 90 8.92 -3.74 7.41
C GLU A 90 7.59 -4.44 7.13
N ILE A 91 7.12 -4.36 5.87
CA ILE A 91 5.87 -4.96 5.41
C ILE A 91 6.16 -5.73 4.10
N PRO A 92 6.76 -6.95 4.17
CA PRO A 92 7.37 -7.60 3.02
C PRO A 92 6.43 -7.83 1.83
N PHE A 93 5.19 -8.26 2.10
CA PHE A 93 4.19 -8.46 1.04
C PHE A 93 3.84 -7.16 0.30
N VAL A 94 3.68 -6.06 1.04
CA VAL A 94 3.34 -4.76 0.46
C VAL A 94 4.52 -4.24 -0.34
N LEU A 95 5.75 -4.40 0.18
CA LEU A 95 6.96 -4.06 -0.56
C LEU A 95 7.06 -4.83 -1.89
N TYR A 96 6.82 -6.14 -1.87
CA TYR A 96 6.78 -6.97 -3.08
C TYR A 96 5.77 -6.44 -4.11
N ALA A 97 4.52 -6.21 -3.69
CA ALA A 97 3.45 -5.78 -4.59
C ALA A 97 3.70 -4.38 -5.15
N HIS A 98 4.09 -3.43 -4.29
CA HIS A 98 4.24 -2.03 -4.67
C HIS A 98 5.54 -1.73 -5.38
N THR A 99 6.61 -2.51 -5.19
CA THR A 99 7.79 -2.42 -6.06
C THR A 99 7.41 -2.68 -7.53
N ARG A 100 6.59 -3.70 -7.79
CA ARG A 100 6.11 -4.03 -9.15
C ARG A 100 5.21 -2.94 -9.74
N ILE A 101 4.44 -2.25 -8.91
CA ILE A 101 3.55 -1.16 -9.36
C ILE A 101 4.36 0.12 -9.59
N ALA A 102 5.29 0.45 -8.68
CA ALA A 102 6.23 1.56 -8.80
C ALA A 102 7.03 1.52 -10.11
N LEU A 103 7.56 0.33 -10.47
CA LEU A 103 8.26 0.13 -11.75
C LEU A 103 7.36 0.44 -12.95
N LYS A 104 6.10 -0.03 -12.93
CA LYS A 104 5.12 0.26 -13.98
C LYS A 104 4.71 1.73 -14.02
N ALA A 105 4.78 2.42 -12.88
CA ALA A 105 4.50 3.84 -12.76
C ALA A 105 5.61 4.72 -13.33
N GLY A 106 6.79 4.15 -13.62
CA GLY A 106 7.93 4.83 -14.23
C GLY A 106 9.10 5.07 -13.28
N LEU A 107 9.06 4.58 -12.04
CA LEU A 107 10.23 4.61 -11.16
C LEU A 107 11.27 3.60 -11.63
N SER A 108 12.55 3.97 -11.53
CA SER A 108 13.67 3.04 -11.74
C SER A 108 13.96 2.22 -10.48
N ASP A 109 14.63 1.08 -10.64
CA ASP A 109 15.12 0.28 -9.50
C ASP A 109 15.98 1.10 -8.54
N ALA A 110 16.81 2.02 -9.07
CA ALA A 110 17.64 2.91 -8.26
C ALA A 110 16.79 3.87 -7.41
N GLN A 111 15.73 4.45 -7.99
CA GLN A 111 14.82 5.32 -7.24
C GLN A 111 14.04 4.55 -6.17
N ILE A 112 13.58 3.34 -6.47
CA ILE A 112 12.92 2.48 -5.49
C ILE A 112 13.88 2.12 -4.35
N ALA A 113 15.13 1.77 -4.67
CA ALA A 113 16.13 1.42 -3.67
C ALA A 113 16.47 2.58 -2.72
N LEU A 114 16.47 3.82 -3.21
CA LEU A 114 16.60 5.01 -2.35
C LEU A 114 15.35 5.22 -1.50
N ALA A 115 14.17 5.14 -2.13
CA ALA A 115 12.89 5.35 -1.45
C ALA A 115 12.71 4.40 -0.25
N ILE A 116 12.98 3.11 -0.41
CA ILE A 116 12.81 2.14 0.69
C ILE A 116 13.86 2.27 1.80
N LYS A 117 14.93 3.04 1.59
CA LYS A 117 15.90 3.41 2.64
C LYS A 117 15.52 4.68 3.38
N GLY A 118 14.43 5.34 2.99
CA GLY A 118 14.04 6.63 3.54
C GLY A 118 14.88 7.79 2.99
N GLU A 119 15.56 7.57 1.87
CA GLU A 119 16.31 8.59 1.13
C GLU A 119 15.42 9.12 -0.01
N THR A 120 15.49 10.41 -0.29
CA THR A 120 14.69 11.02 -1.37
C THR A 120 15.27 10.63 -2.73
N PRO A 121 14.49 9.96 -3.60
CA PRO A 121 15.01 9.55 -4.90
C PRO A 121 15.41 10.75 -5.77
N GLU A 122 16.54 10.63 -6.46
CA GLU A 122 16.99 11.63 -7.42
C GLU A 122 16.15 11.61 -8.71
N GLY A 123 16.13 12.74 -9.43
CA GLY A 123 15.45 12.86 -10.73
C GLY A 123 13.92 12.85 -10.67
N LEU A 124 13.33 13.00 -9.48
CA LEU A 124 11.89 13.21 -9.34
C LEU A 124 11.51 14.65 -9.71
N GLU A 125 10.34 14.81 -10.31
CA GLU A 125 9.69 16.12 -10.42
C GLU A 125 9.37 16.68 -9.02
N GLU A 126 9.31 18.00 -8.90
CA GLU A 126 9.19 18.67 -7.59
C GLU A 126 7.95 18.20 -6.82
N GLY A 127 6.82 18.03 -7.49
CA GLY A 127 5.59 17.54 -6.85
C GLY A 127 5.75 16.14 -6.26
N ASP A 128 6.40 15.23 -6.99
CA ASP A 128 6.65 13.85 -6.55
C ASP A 128 7.66 13.77 -5.41
N ARG A 129 8.70 14.61 -5.48
CA ARG A 129 9.66 14.80 -4.38
C ARG A 129 8.94 15.24 -3.09
N VAL A 130 8.07 16.24 -3.19
CA VAL A 130 7.30 16.77 -2.05
C VAL A 130 6.32 15.72 -1.51
N VAL A 131 5.67 14.94 -2.38
CA VAL A 131 4.81 13.82 -1.95
C VAL A 131 5.59 12.81 -1.12
N TYR A 132 6.75 12.36 -1.61
CA TYR A 132 7.60 11.41 -0.90
C TYR A 132 8.06 11.93 0.46
N VAL A 133 8.61 13.14 0.52
CA VAL A 133 9.11 13.75 1.76
C VAL A 133 7.99 13.95 2.78
N THR A 134 6.83 14.43 2.34
CA THR A 134 5.65 14.60 3.19
C THR A 134 5.19 13.25 3.76
N ALA A 135 5.09 12.22 2.90
CA ALA A 135 4.68 10.89 3.31
C ALA A 135 5.67 10.26 4.30
N LEU A 136 6.97 10.43 4.07
CA LEU A 136 8.03 9.94 4.95
C LEU A 136 8.00 10.62 6.32
N GLY A 137 7.78 11.94 6.35
CA GLY A 137 7.60 12.70 7.58
C GLY A 137 6.40 12.21 8.40
N LEU A 138 5.25 12.01 7.75
CA LEU A 138 4.05 11.46 8.39
C LEU A 138 4.25 10.04 8.90
N ALA A 139 4.95 9.17 8.14
CA ALA A 139 5.19 7.79 8.52
C ALA A 139 6.13 7.65 9.74
N LYS A 140 7.15 8.53 9.84
CA LYS A 140 8.12 8.57 10.95
C LYS A 140 7.58 9.25 12.21
N GLY A 141 6.66 10.21 12.05
CA GLY A 141 6.23 11.10 13.12
C GLY A 141 5.31 10.44 14.15
N SER A 142 5.46 10.81 15.41
CA SER A 142 4.51 10.54 16.50
C SER A 142 3.70 11.78 16.91
N GLY A 143 3.83 12.87 16.16
CA GLY A 143 3.23 14.17 16.43
C GLY A 143 2.97 14.94 15.11
N PRO A 144 2.73 16.26 15.17
CA PRO A 144 2.53 17.07 13.98
C PRO A 144 3.70 16.92 12.99
N LEU A 145 3.37 17.04 11.70
CA LEU A 145 4.39 17.14 10.65
C LEU A 145 5.28 18.36 10.92
N ASP A 146 6.57 18.25 10.60
CA ASP A 146 7.47 19.39 10.67
C ASP A 146 6.91 20.58 9.88
N GLU A 147 7.00 21.77 10.47
CA GLU A 147 6.36 22.99 9.94
C GLU A 147 6.92 23.34 8.55
N GLU A 148 8.21 23.12 8.30
CA GLU A 148 8.82 23.38 6.98
C GLU A 148 8.27 22.39 5.95
N VAL A 149 8.25 21.09 6.29
CA VAL A 149 7.68 20.05 5.42
C VAL A 149 6.20 20.34 5.11
N TRP A 150 5.42 20.73 6.11
CA TRP A 150 4.01 21.08 5.93
C TRP A 150 3.84 22.30 5.01
N ARG A 151 4.63 23.37 5.20
CA ARG A 151 4.57 24.57 4.35
C ARG A 151 4.94 24.27 2.91
N THR A 152 5.98 23.46 2.68
CA THR A 152 6.36 23.04 1.33
C THR A 152 5.27 22.19 0.69
N ALA A 153 4.67 21.26 1.44
CA ALA A 153 3.56 20.45 0.95
C ALA A 153 2.34 21.32 0.57
N GLU A 154 1.97 22.27 1.42
CA GLU A 154 0.86 23.19 1.14
C GLU A 154 1.15 24.06 -0.09
N ALA A 155 2.36 24.63 -0.20
CA ALA A 155 2.72 25.50 -1.32
C ALA A 155 2.74 24.75 -2.66
N THR A 156 3.20 23.49 -2.68
CA THR A 156 3.37 22.71 -3.92
C THR A 156 2.12 21.92 -4.29
N LEU A 157 1.47 21.27 -3.32
CA LEU A 157 0.34 20.35 -3.55
C LEU A 157 -1.02 20.97 -3.21
N GLY A 158 -1.02 22.11 -2.52
CA GLY A 158 -2.20 22.65 -1.86
C GLY A 158 -2.64 21.81 -0.66
N LYS A 159 -3.57 22.36 0.13
CA LYS A 159 -4.18 21.63 1.27
C LYS A 159 -4.84 20.33 0.84
N VAL A 160 -5.52 20.34 -0.30
CA VAL A 160 -6.19 19.16 -0.84
C VAL A 160 -5.16 18.09 -1.19
N GLY A 161 -4.14 18.39 -2.00
CA GLY A 161 -3.11 17.40 -2.36
C GLY A 161 -2.36 16.86 -1.14
N THR A 162 -2.03 17.72 -0.17
CA THR A 162 -1.40 17.31 1.10
C THR A 162 -2.29 16.34 1.89
N ALA A 163 -3.59 16.62 1.98
CA ALA A 163 -4.53 15.71 2.64
C ALA A 163 -4.65 14.37 1.91
N ARG A 164 -4.60 14.36 0.57
CA ARG A 164 -4.60 13.12 -0.22
C ARG A 164 -3.37 12.25 0.06
N VAL A 165 -2.18 12.84 0.19
CA VAL A 165 -0.97 12.13 0.60
C VAL A 165 -1.16 11.50 1.99
N ALA A 166 -1.71 12.26 2.94
CA ALA A 166 -1.99 11.76 4.29
C ALA A 166 -2.98 10.57 4.29
N GLN A 167 -3.98 10.56 3.41
CA GLN A 167 -4.90 9.42 3.26
C GLN A 167 -4.16 8.15 2.79
N VAL A 168 -3.23 8.28 1.83
CA VAL A 168 -2.41 7.14 1.37
C VAL A 168 -1.53 6.63 2.52
N VAL A 169 -0.86 7.53 3.25
CA VAL A 169 -0.04 7.13 4.41
C VAL A 169 -0.90 6.40 5.45
N GLY A 170 -2.05 6.97 5.83
CA GLY A 170 -2.97 6.37 6.79
C GLY A 170 -3.44 4.98 6.38
N LEU A 171 -3.78 4.80 5.10
CA LEU A 171 -4.16 3.49 4.54
C LEU A 171 -3.05 2.45 4.74
N TYR A 172 -1.80 2.78 4.43
CA TYR A 172 -0.69 1.82 4.56
C TYR A 172 -0.18 1.65 5.99
N LEU A 173 -0.41 2.61 6.89
CA LEU A 173 -0.24 2.39 8.32
C LEU A 173 -1.30 1.41 8.85
N TYR A 174 -2.55 1.54 8.41
CA TYR A 174 -3.62 0.59 8.75
C TYR A 174 -3.27 -0.81 8.23
N VAL A 175 -3.04 -0.96 6.92
CA VAL A 175 -2.66 -2.25 6.31
C VAL A 175 -1.39 -2.81 6.96
N GLY A 176 -0.36 -1.99 7.12
CA GLY A 176 0.91 -2.37 7.73
C GLY A 176 0.78 -2.84 9.17
N THR A 177 -0.21 -2.36 9.92
CA THR A 177 -0.48 -2.83 11.29
C THR A 177 -0.94 -4.28 11.30
N PHE A 178 -1.91 -4.65 10.45
CA PHE A 178 -2.34 -6.06 10.33
C PHE A 178 -1.23 -6.96 9.82
N MET A 179 -0.49 -6.50 8.82
CA MET A 179 0.55 -7.31 8.19
C MET A 179 1.71 -7.61 9.14
N ARG A 180 2.11 -6.64 9.98
CA ARG A 180 3.13 -6.84 11.01
C ARG A 180 2.63 -7.66 12.18
N LEU A 181 1.37 -7.47 12.60
CA LEU A 181 0.73 -8.35 13.59
C LEU A 181 0.81 -9.82 13.13
N GLY A 182 0.47 -10.05 11.87
CA GLY A 182 0.49 -11.36 11.25
C GLY A 182 1.88 -11.91 10.95
N ASP A 183 2.96 -11.12 10.96
CA ASP A 183 4.25 -11.56 10.39
C ASP A 183 4.05 -12.14 8.97
N VAL A 184 3.40 -11.35 8.12
CA VAL A 184 2.97 -11.79 6.79
C VAL A 184 4.14 -11.64 5.80
N PRO A 185 4.67 -12.75 5.24
CA PRO A 185 5.81 -12.68 4.33
C PRO A 185 5.37 -12.25 2.92
N ALA A 186 6.35 -11.84 2.11
CA ALA A 186 6.16 -11.80 0.67
C ALA A 186 5.87 -13.21 0.13
N PRO A 187 5.15 -13.34 -1.00
CA PRO A 187 5.00 -14.63 -1.66
C PRO A 187 6.38 -15.15 -2.08
N THR A 188 6.62 -16.45 -1.88
CA THR A 188 7.76 -17.12 -2.52
C THR A 188 7.43 -17.20 -4.00
N GLU A 189 8.09 -16.41 -4.85
CA GLU A 189 7.98 -16.61 -6.30
C GLU A 189 8.36 -18.07 -6.56
N GLY A 190 7.48 -18.81 -7.23
CA GLY A 190 7.69 -20.23 -7.50
C GLY A 190 9.02 -20.40 -8.24
N THR A 191 9.94 -21.14 -7.62
CA THR A 191 11.04 -21.81 -8.32
C THR A 191 10.49 -22.85 -9.28
#